data_AF-A0A1E1M5W9-F1
#
_entry.id   AF-A0A1E1M5W9-F1
#
_cell.length_a   1.000
_cell.length_b   1.000
_cell.length_c   1.000
_cell.angle_alpha   90.00
_cell.angle_beta   90.00
_cell.angle_gamma   90.00
#
_symmetry.space_group_name_H-M   'P 1'
#
loop_
_entity.id
_entity.type
_entity.pdbx_description
1 polymer ?
#
loop_
_entity_poly.entity_id
_entity_poly.type
_entity_poly.pdbx_seq_one_letter_code
_entity_poly.pdbx_strand_id
1 'polypeptide(L)'
;MLDIYSMLVSSIRCGFYTLTLLIVTILLNALHQTLPKKKSEPPLVWHWIPFIGNAIEFLATPVLGPNLIYGCPNSKIMEQKKFVKFGLTQRALEQHVPLIENEVLSYMASSPSFISQSPTSPSCSNQGITKTEQKLQTAIVDLPRTMAQITIFTAGRALQGPEDCSKLTDKLADLYDDLDHGFRPINFLAPWLPLPQNWRRDKAHAKMMSVYMDIISRRWEKSGGGEVGRGMEREEIDMIDNLITCVYKSGETIPDSEIACMMITILMAGQHSSSSSSSWIMLHLASRPDLQEELYREQ
;
A
#
# COMPACT_ATOMS: atom_id res chain seq x y z
N MET A 1 -17.59 61.39 -7.84
CA MET A 1 -16.41 60.98 -8.66
C MET A 1 -15.16 60.74 -7.80
N LEU A 2 -14.92 61.54 -6.75
CA LEU A 2 -13.77 61.39 -5.83
C LEU A 2 -13.79 60.09 -4.98
N ASP A 3 -14.97 59.60 -4.57
CA ASP A 3 -15.07 58.38 -3.73
C ASP A 3 -14.70 57.10 -4.47
N ILE A 4 -15.05 56.99 -5.75
CA ILE A 4 -14.75 55.80 -6.57
C ILE A 4 -13.24 55.70 -6.81
N TYR A 5 -12.56 56.84 -7.04
CA TYR A 5 -11.11 56.89 -7.21
C TYR A 5 -10.38 56.52 -5.91
N SER A 6 -10.83 57.03 -4.77
CA SER A 6 -10.34 56.68 -3.44
C SER A 6 -10.46 55.18 -3.12
N MET A 7 -11.62 54.57 -3.43
CA MET A 7 -11.83 53.13 -3.26
C MET A 7 -10.93 52.32 -4.19
N LEU A 8 -10.82 52.70 -5.47
CA LEU A 8 -9.96 52.03 -6.44
C LEU A 8 -8.49 52.04 -6.02
N VAL A 9 -7.96 53.19 -5.59
CA VAL A 9 -6.58 53.33 -5.11
C VAL A 9 -6.34 52.52 -3.82
N SER A 10 -7.34 52.42 -2.95
CA SER A 10 -7.25 51.59 -1.74
C SER A 10 -7.25 50.09 -2.06
N SER A 11 -8.11 49.64 -2.98
CA SER A 11 -8.11 48.26 -3.47
C SER A 11 -6.80 47.88 -4.17
N ILE A 12 -6.23 48.77 -4.99
CA ILE A 12 -4.93 48.55 -5.65
C ILE A 12 -3.81 48.44 -4.61
N ARG A 13 -3.79 49.31 -3.59
CA ARG A 13 -2.81 49.23 -2.49
C ARG A 13 -2.94 47.94 -1.71
N CYS A 14 -4.17 47.52 -1.35
CA CYS A 14 -4.41 46.24 -0.71
C CYS A 14 -3.90 45.07 -1.55
N GLY A 15 -4.19 45.05 -2.86
CA GLY A 15 -3.69 44.03 -3.79
C GLY A 15 -2.16 43.98 -3.85
N PHE A 16 -1.51 45.15 -3.89
CA PHE A 16 -0.06 45.25 -3.88
C PHE A 16 0.55 44.73 -2.57
N TYR A 17 -0.02 45.08 -1.41
CA TYR A 17 0.45 44.58 -0.12
C TYR A 17 0.27 43.06 0.00
N THR A 18 -0.86 42.51 -0.45
CA THR A 18 -1.09 41.06 -0.42
C THR A 18 -0.12 40.30 -1.33
N LEU A 19 0.16 40.82 -2.52
CA LEU A 19 1.11 40.21 -3.45
C LEU A 19 2.54 40.28 -2.91
N THR A 20 2.93 41.43 -2.34
CA THR A 20 4.25 41.63 -1.73
C THR A 20 4.43 40.68 -0.55
N LEU A 21 3.43 40.55 0.33
CA LEU A 21 3.46 39.61 1.45
C LEU A 21 3.66 38.17 0.96
N LEU A 22 2.91 37.75 -0.06
CA LEU A 22 3.02 36.41 -0.63
C LEU A 22 4.41 36.14 -1.21
N ILE A 23 4.98 37.08 -1.97
CA ILE A 23 6.34 36.99 -2.52
C ILE A 23 7.37 36.92 -1.39
N VAL A 24 7.25 37.77 -0.37
CA VAL A 24 8.15 37.76 0.79
C VAL A 24 8.08 36.43 1.54
N THR A 25 6.88 35.87 1.76
CA THR A 25 6.72 34.54 2.37
C THR A 25 7.41 33.45 1.56
N ILE A 26 7.26 33.47 0.23
CA ILE A 26 7.92 32.50 -0.67
C ILE A 26 9.45 32.64 -0.59
N LEU A 27 9.97 33.86 -0.64
CA LEU A 27 11.41 34.14 -0.58
C LEU A 27 12.02 33.75 0.77
N LEU A 28 11.35 34.08 1.89
CA LEU A 28 11.77 33.67 3.23
C LEU A 28 11.76 32.15 3.38
N ASN A 29 10.73 31.48 2.84
CA ASN A 29 10.63 30.01 2.85
C ASN A 29 11.71 29.35 1.98
N ALA A 30 12.03 29.92 0.82
CA ALA A 30 13.13 29.46 -0.04
C ALA A 30 14.48 29.62 0.66
N LEU A 31 14.72 30.78 1.28
CA LEU A 31 15.95 31.04 2.04
C LEU A 31 16.07 30.07 3.24
N HIS A 32 14.98 29.85 3.97
CA HIS A 32 14.94 28.89 5.08
C HIS A 32 15.27 27.45 4.63
N GLN A 33 14.83 27.04 3.44
CA GLN A 33 15.13 25.72 2.88
C GLN A 33 16.60 25.57 2.44
N THR A 34 17.31 26.67 2.14
CA THR A 34 18.74 26.65 1.82
C THR A 34 19.66 26.59 3.05
N LEU A 35 19.12 26.78 4.27
CA LEU A 35 19.91 26.69 5.50
C LEU A 35 20.30 25.23 5.79
N PRO A 36 21.53 24.98 6.29
CA PRO A 36 21.98 23.64 6.61
C PRO A 36 21.13 23.05 7.74
N LYS A 37 20.42 21.96 7.44
CA LYS A 37 19.57 21.27 8.40
C LYS A 37 20.29 20.14 9.12
N LYS A 38 19.77 19.76 10.29
CA LYS A 38 20.28 18.62 11.04
C LYS A 38 20.05 17.34 10.24
N LYS A 39 21.05 16.45 10.19
CA LYS A 39 20.95 15.14 9.51
C LYS A 39 19.84 14.24 10.06
N SER A 40 19.29 14.55 11.22
CA SER A 40 18.18 13.84 11.87
C SER A 40 16.80 14.23 11.35
N GLU A 41 16.68 15.33 10.60
CA GLU A 41 15.42 15.76 10.00
C GLU A 41 15.21 15.05 8.65
N PRO A 42 13.96 14.78 8.23
CA PRO A 42 13.70 14.23 6.92
C PRO A 42 14.20 15.19 5.82
N PRO A 43 14.68 14.67 4.67
CA PRO A 43 15.09 15.52 3.56
C PRO A 43 13.88 16.32 3.09
N LEU A 44 13.99 17.66 3.09
CA LEU A 44 12.91 18.49 2.57
C LEU A 44 12.92 18.43 1.05
N VAL A 45 11.76 18.09 0.50
CA VAL A 45 11.48 18.30 -0.91
C VAL A 45 11.31 19.80 -1.10
N TRP A 46 12.03 20.38 -2.06
CA TRP A 46 11.90 21.80 -2.37
C TRP A 46 10.43 22.17 -2.63
N HIS A 47 9.91 23.12 -1.86
CA HIS A 47 8.55 23.62 -2.04
C HIS A 47 8.49 25.15 -2.04
N TRP A 48 7.79 25.70 -3.02
CA TRP A 48 7.58 27.15 -3.12
C TRP A 48 6.58 27.65 -2.08
N ILE A 49 5.59 26.81 -1.73
CA ILE A 49 4.53 27.16 -0.80
C ILE A 49 4.58 26.23 0.43
N PRO A 50 4.56 26.75 1.68
CA PRO A 50 4.83 25.96 2.90
C PRO A 50 3.95 24.72 3.09
N PHE A 51 2.69 24.77 2.67
CA PHE A 51 1.74 23.68 2.88
C PHE A 51 1.94 22.48 1.93
N ILE A 52 2.61 22.67 0.79
CA ILE A 52 2.84 21.60 -0.18
C ILE A 52 3.90 20.60 0.34
N GLY A 53 4.84 21.06 1.17
CA GLY A 53 5.91 20.23 1.73
C GLY A 53 5.41 19.13 2.68
N ASN A 54 4.38 19.40 3.49
CA ASN A 54 3.77 18.42 4.40
C ASN A 54 2.62 17.63 3.77
N ALA A 55 2.30 17.86 2.49
CA ALA A 55 1.15 17.25 1.85
C ALA A 55 1.24 15.71 1.80
N ILE A 56 2.45 15.14 1.79
CA ILE A 56 2.65 13.69 1.86
C ILE A 56 2.25 13.13 3.23
N GLU A 57 2.59 13.83 4.32
CA GLU A 57 2.15 13.47 5.67
C GLU A 57 0.62 13.57 5.77
N PHE A 58 0.04 14.69 5.33
CA PHE A 58 -1.41 14.91 5.35
C PHE A 58 -2.19 13.88 4.51
N LEU A 59 -1.61 13.38 3.43
CA LEU A 59 -2.19 12.34 2.59
C LEU A 59 -2.05 10.96 3.21
N ALA A 60 -0.88 10.65 3.76
CA ALA A 60 -0.55 9.32 4.25
C ALA A 60 -1.17 9.03 5.63
N THR A 61 -1.23 9.99 6.55
CA THR A 61 -1.69 9.75 7.92
C THR A 61 -3.13 9.21 8.00
N PRO A 62 -4.13 9.72 7.25
CA PRO A 62 -5.48 9.17 7.29
C PRO A 62 -5.62 7.76 6.69
N VAL A 63 -4.67 7.35 5.84
CA VAL A 63 -4.66 6.04 5.18
C VAL A 63 -3.86 5.02 6.01
N LEU A 64 -2.66 5.40 6.43
CA LEU A 64 -1.68 4.52 7.08
C LEU A 64 -1.81 4.51 8.60
N GLY A 65 -2.40 5.56 9.18
CA GLY A 65 -2.50 5.77 10.62
C GLY A 65 -1.46 6.75 11.17
N PRO A 66 -1.65 7.20 12.42
CA PRO A 66 -0.73 8.12 13.09
C PRO A 66 0.58 7.45 13.51
N ASN A 67 1.61 8.24 13.80
CA ASN A 67 2.91 7.80 14.35
C ASN A 67 3.74 6.86 13.45
N LEU A 68 3.44 6.83 12.15
CA LEU A 68 4.06 5.91 11.20
C LEU A 68 4.52 6.64 9.94
N ILE A 69 5.65 6.18 9.36
CA ILE A 69 6.30 6.80 8.19
C ILE A 69 6.37 8.33 8.32
N TYR A 70 5.50 9.06 7.62
CA TYR A 70 5.55 10.52 7.56
C TYR A 70 4.98 11.19 8.81
N GLY A 71 4.20 10.49 9.63
CA GLY A 71 3.62 11.00 10.87
C GLY A 71 4.51 10.88 12.10
N CYS A 72 5.82 10.60 11.93
CA CYS A 72 6.76 10.47 13.05
C CYS A 72 8.18 10.98 12.68
N PRO A 73 9.05 11.29 13.67
CA PRO A 73 10.39 11.76 13.39
C PRO A 73 11.24 10.69 12.69
N ASN A 74 12.17 11.12 11.83
CA ASN A 74 13.00 10.23 11.01
C ASN A 74 13.74 9.13 11.81
N SER A 75 14.16 9.44 13.05
CA SER A 75 14.74 8.43 13.94
C SER A 75 13.82 7.24 14.18
N LYS A 76 12.53 7.49 14.38
CA LYS A 76 11.50 6.46 14.58
C LYS A 76 11.24 5.69 13.28
N ILE A 77 11.20 6.37 12.13
CA ILE A 77 11.08 5.71 10.82
C ILE A 77 12.21 4.70 10.59
N MET A 78 13.46 5.07 10.92
CA MET A 78 14.60 4.17 10.75
C MET A 78 14.48 2.92 11.62
N GLU A 79 13.94 3.05 12.84
CA GLU A 79 13.66 1.92 13.72
C GLU A 79 12.53 1.05 13.16
N GLN A 80 11.42 1.65 12.72
CA GLN A 80 10.31 0.95 12.06
C GLN A 80 10.79 0.16 10.83
N LYS A 81 11.60 0.78 9.95
CA LYS A 81 12.20 0.11 8.78
C LYS A 81 13.11 -1.04 9.18
N LYS A 82 13.86 -0.88 10.27
CA LYS A 82 14.71 -1.94 10.82
C LYS A 82 13.87 -3.13 11.30
N PHE A 83 12.76 -2.89 11.98
CA PHE A 83 11.84 -3.95 12.42
C PHE A 83 11.25 -4.71 11.24
N VAL A 84 10.76 -4.01 10.20
CA VAL A 84 10.26 -4.66 8.98
C VAL A 84 11.37 -5.48 8.31
N LYS A 85 12.58 -4.94 8.24
CA LYS A 85 13.74 -5.67 7.69
C LYS A 85 14.04 -6.96 8.45
N PHE A 86 13.82 -7.00 9.76
CA PHE A 86 13.99 -8.22 10.56
C PHE A 86 12.95 -9.30 10.27
N GLY A 87 11.78 -8.92 9.76
CA GLY A 87 10.78 -9.88 9.29
C GLY A 87 11.07 -10.42 7.89
N LEU A 88 11.92 -9.73 7.10
CA LEU A 88 12.28 -10.10 5.73
C LEU A 88 13.65 -10.77 5.66
N THR A 89 13.86 -11.79 6.49
CA THR A 89 15.08 -12.62 6.44
C THR A 89 15.03 -13.61 5.29
N GLN A 90 16.18 -14.15 4.89
CA GLN A 90 16.24 -15.21 3.88
C GLN A 90 15.31 -16.38 4.22
N ARG A 91 15.33 -16.85 5.49
CA ARG A 91 14.45 -17.94 5.94
C ARG A 91 12.96 -17.61 5.77
N ALA A 92 12.56 -16.38 6.10
CA ALA A 92 11.18 -15.94 5.90
C ALA A 92 10.80 -15.92 4.41
N LEU A 93 11.69 -15.41 3.56
CA LEU A 93 11.48 -15.37 2.11
C LEU A 93 11.39 -16.78 1.50
N GLU A 94 12.21 -17.73 1.94
CA GLU A 94 12.12 -19.14 1.54
C GLU A 94 10.76 -19.75 1.91
N GLN A 95 10.20 -19.41 3.08
CA GLN A 95 8.86 -19.83 3.48
C GLN A 95 7.75 -19.15 2.66
N HIS A 96 7.96 -17.94 2.17
CA HIS A 96 6.97 -17.23 1.36
C HIS A 96 6.79 -17.82 -0.04
N VAL A 97 7.83 -18.40 -0.65
CA VAL A 97 7.78 -18.95 -2.02
C VAL A 97 6.62 -19.93 -2.24
N PRO A 98 6.50 -21.03 -1.46
CA PRO A 98 5.40 -21.98 -1.65
C PRO A 98 4.03 -21.37 -1.31
N LEU A 99 3.95 -20.38 -0.41
CA LEU A 99 2.70 -19.68 -0.10
C LEU A 99 2.23 -18.84 -1.28
N ILE A 100 3.14 -18.12 -1.93
CA ILE A 100 2.86 -17.32 -3.12
C ILE A 100 2.41 -18.21 -4.27
N GLU A 101 3.12 -19.31 -4.52
CA GLU A 101 2.77 -20.28 -5.57
C GLU A 101 1.35 -20.83 -5.36
N ASN A 102 1.05 -21.31 -4.15
CA ASN A 102 -0.25 -21.87 -3.82
C ASN A 102 -1.40 -20.86 -4.00
N GLU A 103 -1.19 -19.59 -3.63
CA GLU A 103 -2.20 -18.54 -3.84
C GLU A 103 -2.41 -18.23 -5.32
N VAL A 104 -1.34 -18.15 -6.12
CA VAL A 104 -1.44 -17.93 -7.58
C VAL A 104 -2.20 -19.08 -8.24
N LEU A 105 -1.85 -20.33 -7.94
CA LEU A 105 -2.51 -21.51 -8.49
C LEU A 105 -3.98 -21.59 -8.06
N SER A 106 -4.26 -21.31 -6.78
CA SER A 106 -5.64 -21.29 -6.25
C SER A 106 -6.48 -20.20 -6.91
N TYR A 107 -5.90 -19.01 -7.12
CA TYR A 107 -6.56 -17.93 -7.82
C TYR A 107 -6.85 -18.27 -9.28
N MET A 108 -5.88 -18.87 -10.00
CA MET A 108 -6.09 -19.31 -11.38
C MET A 108 -7.17 -20.40 -11.49
N ALA A 109 -7.24 -21.30 -10.53
CA ALA A 109 -8.23 -22.38 -10.51
C ALA A 109 -9.65 -21.93 -10.17
N SER A 110 -9.81 -20.84 -9.41
CA SER A 110 -11.10 -20.35 -8.91
C SER A 110 -11.63 -19.11 -9.64
N SER A 111 -10.75 -18.32 -10.24
CA SER A 111 -11.12 -17.02 -10.82
C SER A 111 -11.90 -17.18 -12.13
N PRO A 112 -13.06 -16.50 -12.26
CA PRO A 112 -13.84 -16.48 -13.50
C PRO A 112 -13.06 -15.94 -14.72
N SER A 113 -11.99 -15.18 -14.49
CA SER A 113 -11.14 -14.65 -15.56
C SER A 113 -10.38 -15.75 -16.31
N PHE A 114 -10.07 -16.87 -15.65
CA PHE A 114 -9.32 -17.99 -16.23
C PHE A 114 -10.19 -19.21 -16.54
N ILE A 115 -11.36 -19.33 -15.88
CA ILE A 115 -12.35 -20.37 -16.15
C ILE A 115 -13.21 -19.95 -17.35
N SER A 116 -12.80 -20.39 -18.54
CA SER A 116 -13.46 -20.23 -19.85
C SER A 116 -14.85 -19.57 -19.86
N GLN A 117 -14.93 -18.32 -20.34
CA GLN A 117 -16.17 -17.83 -20.97
C GLN A 117 -16.29 -18.52 -22.33
N SER A 118 -17.44 -19.14 -22.59
CA SER A 118 -17.79 -19.70 -23.90
C SER A 118 -17.62 -18.64 -24.99
N PRO A 119 -17.17 -18.98 -26.21
CA PRO A 119 -16.96 -18.00 -27.27
C PRO A 119 -18.28 -17.39 -27.70
N THR A 120 -18.61 -16.21 -27.17
CA THR A 120 -19.61 -15.33 -27.77
C THR A 120 -18.95 -14.51 -28.88
N SER A 121 -18.63 -15.16 -29.99
CA SER A 121 -18.48 -14.49 -31.28
C SER A 121 -18.98 -15.43 -32.37
N PRO A 122 -19.96 -15.02 -33.20
CA PRO A 122 -20.53 -15.83 -34.25
C PRO A 122 -19.64 -15.73 -35.49
N SER A 123 -18.71 -16.66 -35.66
CA SER A 123 -18.26 -17.16 -36.97
C SER A 123 -17.01 -18.03 -36.79
N CYS A 124 -17.19 -19.33 -36.89
CA CYS A 124 -16.56 -20.13 -37.93
C CYS A 124 -16.97 -21.60 -37.76
N SER A 125 -17.43 -22.12 -38.89
CA SER A 125 -17.96 -23.44 -39.17
C SER A 125 -17.20 -24.63 -38.57
N ASN A 126 -18.00 -25.59 -38.09
CA ASN A 126 -17.69 -26.99 -37.83
C ASN A 126 -16.63 -27.61 -38.76
N GLN A 127 -15.58 -28.19 -38.18
CA GLN A 127 -15.03 -29.45 -38.69
C GLN A 127 -14.35 -30.22 -37.55
N GLY A 128 -14.74 -31.48 -37.39
CA GLY A 128 -14.44 -32.29 -36.21
C GLY A 128 -13.00 -32.76 -36.13
N ILE A 129 -12.48 -32.85 -34.89
CA ILE A 129 -11.23 -33.52 -34.55
C ILE A 129 -11.41 -34.31 -33.23
N THR A 130 -10.66 -35.40 -33.20
CA THR A 130 -10.62 -36.58 -32.33
C THR A 130 -10.36 -36.34 -30.84
N LYS A 131 -10.85 -37.27 -30.02
CA LYS A 131 -10.72 -37.36 -28.56
C LYS A 131 -9.29 -37.65 -28.06
N THR A 132 -8.35 -36.73 -28.22
CA THR A 132 -7.10 -36.65 -27.41
C THR A 132 -6.55 -35.22 -27.44
N GLU A 133 -7.35 -34.24 -27.03
CA GLU A 133 -6.86 -32.87 -26.85
C GLU A 133 -7.25 -32.42 -25.44
N GLN A 134 -6.24 -32.24 -24.60
CA GLN A 134 -6.36 -31.48 -23.37
C GLN A 134 -6.83 -30.09 -23.82
N LYS A 135 -8.13 -29.83 -23.69
CA LYS A 135 -8.80 -28.65 -24.24
C LYS A 135 -8.10 -27.40 -23.70
N LEU A 136 -7.21 -26.81 -24.49
CA LEU A 136 -6.49 -25.59 -24.14
C LEU A 136 -7.53 -24.48 -24.00
N GLN A 137 -7.87 -24.15 -22.76
CA GLN A 137 -8.83 -23.09 -22.48
C GLN A 137 -8.12 -21.76 -22.69
N THR A 138 -8.50 -21.06 -23.77
CA THR A 138 -8.06 -19.69 -24.00
C THR A 138 -9.03 -18.72 -23.33
N ALA A 139 -8.50 -17.79 -22.54
CA ALA A 139 -9.29 -16.74 -21.90
C ALA A 139 -8.64 -15.37 -22.15
N ILE A 140 -9.48 -14.34 -22.27
CA ILE A 140 -9.03 -12.95 -22.32
C ILE A 140 -9.13 -12.38 -20.92
N VAL A 141 -8.01 -11.86 -20.41
CA VAL A 141 -7.88 -11.46 -19.01
C VAL A 141 -7.53 -9.97 -18.93
N ASP A 142 -8.21 -9.27 -18.03
CA ASP A 142 -7.85 -7.90 -17.63
C ASP A 142 -6.63 -7.95 -16.70
N LEU A 143 -5.44 -7.67 -17.26
CA LEU A 143 -4.16 -7.83 -16.56
C LEU A 143 -4.04 -6.92 -15.32
N PRO A 144 -4.25 -5.58 -15.38
CA PRO A 144 -4.16 -4.73 -14.20
C PRO A 144 -5.02 -5.21 -13.03
N ARG A 145 -6.29 -5.57 -13.30
CA ARG A 145 -7.20 -6.07 -12.27
C ARG A 145 -6.73 -7.41 -11.71
N THR A 146 -6.35 -8.33 -12.59
CA THR A 146 -5.92 -9.68 -12.21
C THR A 146 -4.63 -9.65 -11.40
N MET A 147 -3.64 -8.84 -11.82
CA MET A 147 -2.38 -8.68 -11.12
C MET A 147 -2.57 -7.99 -9.76
N ALA A 148 -3.48 -7.01 -9.65
CA ALA A 148 -3.84 -6.43 -8.37
C ALA A 148 -4.43 -7.48 -7.42
N GLN A 149 -5.36 -8.33 -7.88
CA GLN A 149 -5.96 -9.38 -7.05
C GLN A 149 -4.92 -10.43 -6.62
N ILE A 150 -4.08 -10.90 -7.55
CA ILE A 150 -3.01 -11.86 -7.21
C ILE A 150 -2.04 -11.26 -6.18
N THR A 151 -1.65 -9.99 -6.37
CA THR A 151 -0.69 -9.32 -5.48
C THR A 151 -1.25 -9.17 -4.05
N ILE A 152 -2.53 -8.82 -3.89
CA ILE A 152 -3.11 -8.65 -2.56
C ILE A 152 -3.25 -10.00 -1.83
N PHE A 153 -3.61 -11.08 -2.54
CA PHE A 153 -3.74 -12.41 -1.94
C PHE A 153 -2.38 -12.99 -1.56
N THR A 154 -1.40 -12.90 -2.46
CA THR A 154 -0.03 -13.37 -2.19
C THR A 154 0.63 -12.58 -1.05
N ALA A 155 0.50 -11.26 -1.02
CA ALA A 155 1.01 -10.42 0.07
C ALA A 155 0.29 -10.71 1.40
N GLY A 156 -1.03 -10.88 1.37
CA GLY A 156 -1.82 -11.27 2.55
C GLY A 156 -1.31 -12.59 3.12
N ARG A 157 -1.11 -13.61 2.28
CA ARG A 157 -0.74 -14.94 2.72
C ARG A 157 0.69 -15.02 3.23
N ALA A 158 1.63 -14.40 2.50
CA ALA A 158 3.04 -14.45 2.82
C ALA A 158 3.41 -13.57 4.02
N LEU A 159 2.90 -12.33 4.08
CA LEU A 159 3.33 -11.36 5.09
C LEU A 159 2.44 -11.31 6.33
N GLN A 160 1.14 -11.63 6.21
CA GLN A 160 0.17 -11.45 7.29
C GLN A 160 -0.25 -12.77 7.95
N GLY A 161 -0.13 -13.89 7.23
CA GLY A 161 -0.32 -15.24 7.75
C GLY A 161 -1.67 -15.88 7.38
N PRO A 162 -1.88 -17.16 7.75
CA PRO A 162 -3.04 -17.96 7.33
C PRO A 162 -4.38 -17.49 7.92
N GLU A 163 -4.37 -17.03 9.17
CA GLU A 163 -5.60 -16.57 9.87
C GLU A 163 -6.20 -15.32 9.22
N ASP A 164 -5.34 -14.54 8.56
CA ASP A 164 -5.66 -13.27 7.95
C ASP A 164 -6.35 -13.51 6.60
N CYS A 165 -5.76 -14.30 5.71
CA CYS A 165 -6.32 -14.55 4.37
C CYS A 165 -7.78 -15.03 4.35
N SER A 166 -8.19 -15.89 5.29
CA SER A 166 -9.56 -16.44 5.32
C SER A 166 -10.63 -15.45 5.77
N LYS A 167 -10.30 -14.52 6.67
CA LYS A 167 -11.21 -13.45 7.12
C LYS A 167 -11.22 -12.26 6.16
N LEU A 168 -10.22 -12.19 5.27
CA LEU A 168 -9.89 -11.03 4.46
C LEU A 168 -10.26 -11.20 2.98
N THR A 169 -10.51 -12.40 2.44
CA THR A 169 -10.51 -12.62 0.98
C THR A 169 -11.50 -11.74 0.18
N ASP A 170 -12.76 -11.65 0.60
CA ASP A 170 -13.76 -10.86 -0.14
C ASP A 170 -13.88 -9.43 0.37
N LYS A 171 -13.81 -9.24 1.70
CA LYS A 171 -14.04 -7.92 2.33
C LYS A 171 -12.79 -7.05 2.40
N LEU A 172 -11.59 -7.62 2.39
CA LEU A 172 -10.36 -6.83 2.40
C LEU A 172 -10.14 -6.14 1.07
N ALA A 173 -10.46 -6.76 -0.06
CA ALA A 173 -10.33 -6.12 -1.35
C ALA A 173 -11.16 -4.82 -1.40
N ASP A 174 -12.41 -4.87 -0.93
CA ASP A 174 -13.29 -3.69 -0.82
C ASP A 174 -12.76 -2.67 0.20
N LEU A 175 -12.30 -3.11 1.37
CA LEU A 175 -11.73 -2.21 2.40
C LEU A 175 -10.43 -1.55 1.91
N TYR A 176 -9.60 -2.30 1.20
CA TYR A 176 -8.37 -1.83 0.61
C TYR A 176 -8.65 -0.83 -0.50
N ASP A 177 -9.62 -1.09 -1.38
CA ASP A 177 -10.05 -0.16 -2.43
C ASP A 177 -10.58 1.16 -1.83
N ASP A 178 -11.41 1.09 -0.78
CA ASP A 178 -11.87 2.26 -0.05
C ASP A 178 -10.71 3.02 0.62
N LEU A 179 -9.66 2.31 1.06
CA LEU A 179 -8.46 2.89 1.64
C LEU A 179 -7.56 3.56 0.58
N ASP A 180 -7.39 2.91 -0.57
CA ASP A 180 -6.60 3.38 -1.71
C ASP A 180 -7.21 4.66 -2.33
N HIS A 181 -8.54 4.77 -2.31
CA HIS A 181 -9.23 6.00 -2.65
C HIS A 181 -8.82 7.21 -1.77
N GLY A 182 -8.14 6.98 -0.65
CA GLY A 182 -7.47 8.00 0.15
C GLY A 182 -6.36 8.75 -0.61
N PHE A 183 -5.73 8.13 -1.61
CA PHE A 183 -4.63 8.71 -2.41
C PHE A 183 -5.09 9.56 -3.60
N ARG A 184 -6.40 9.85 -3.73
CA ARG A 184 -6.91 10.72 -4.80
C ARG A 184 -6.30 12.13 -4.75
N PRO A 185 -6.05 12.78 -5.89
CA PRO A 185 -5.40 14.10 -5.94
C PRO A 185 -6.08 15.18 -5.08
N ILE A 186 -7.40 15.12 -4.90
CA ILE A 186 -8.14 16.06 -4.04
C ILE A 186 -7.67 16.02 -2.58
N ASN A 187 -7.25 14.84 -2.11
CA ASN A 187 -6.78 14.64 -0.74
C ASN A 187 -5.34 15.13 -0.54
N PHE A 188 -4.62 15.49 -1.60
CA PHE A 188 -3.36 16.22 -1.48
C PHE A 188 -3.58 17.65 -0.96
N LEU A 189 -4.73 18.25 -1.28
CA LEU A 189 -5.06 19.63 -0.93
C LEU A 189 -5.95 19.71 0.32
N ALA A 190 -6.92 18.80 0.45
CA ALA A 190 -7.92 18.84 1.51
C ALA A 190 -8.31 17.43 2.03
N PRO A 191 -7.41 16.69 2.68
CA PRO A 191 -7.69 15.33 3.18
C PRO A 191 -8.69 15.30 4.35
N TRP A 192 -8.90 16.43 5.03
CA TRP A 192 -9.88 16.62 6.12
C TRP A 192 -11.28 16.97 5.62
N LEU A 193 -11.48 17.15 4.31
CA LEU A 193 -12.78 17.51 3.77
C LEU A 193 -13.76 16.32 3.96
N PRO A 194 -15.00 16.56 4.46
CA PRO A 194 -15.97 15.50 4.74
C PRO A 194 -16.64 15.00 3.46
N LEU A 195 -15.83 14.49 2.53
CA LEU A 195 -16.29 13.87 1.30
C LEU A 195 -16.74 12.43 1.58
N PRO A 196 -17.75 11.91 0.87
CA PRO A 196 -18.18 10.52 1.04
C PRO A 196 -17.04 9.50 0.87
N GLN A 197 -16.05 9.81 0.01
CA GLN A 197 -14.88 8.98 -0.19
C GLN A 197 -13.96 8.98 1.04
N ASN A 198 -13.77 10.13 1.70
CA ASN A 198 -12.94 10.24 2.89
C ASN A 198 -13.58 9.53 4.09
N TRP A 199 -14.91 9.55 4.21
CA TRP A 199 -15.60 8.73 5.21
C TRP A 199 -15.48 7.23 4.96
N ARG A 200 -15.53 6.81 3.69
CA ARG A 200 -15.29 5.40 3.33
C ARG A 200 -13.87 4.97 3.66
N ARG A 201 -12.87 5.79 3.32
CA ARG A 201 -11.47 5.62 3.75
C ARG A 201 -11.35 5.46 5.26
N ASP A 202 -11.88 6.40 6.03
CA ASP A 202 -11.75 6.39 7.49
C ASP A 202 -12.44 5.17 8.13
N LYS A 203 -13.62 4.80 7.62
CA LYS A 203 -14.34 3.59 8.02
C LYS A 203 -13.56 2.32 7.66
N ALA A 204 -12.95 2.29 6.48
CA ALA A 204 -12.15 1.16 6.03
C ALA A 204 -10.88 1.00 6.86
N HIS A 205 -10.17 2.10 7.12
CA HIS A 205 -9.01 2.14 8.00
C HIS A 205 -9.36 1.61 9.39
N ALA A 206 -10.42 2.14 10.02
CA ALA A 206 -10.86 1.68 11.34
C ALA A 206 -11.23 0.19 11.35
N LYS A 207 -11.81 -0.32 10.25
CA LYS A 207 -12.18 -1.73 10.14
C LYS A 207 -10.94 -2.62 9.97
N MET A 208 -10.02 -2.29 9.07
CA MET A 208 -8.76 -3.02 8.89
C MET A 208 -7.95 -3.04 10.19
N MET A 209 -7.85 -1.88 10.85
CA MET A 209 -7.22 -1.73 12.15
C MET A 209 -7.83 -2.67 13.20
N SER A 210 -9.16 -2.72 13.30
CA SER A 210 -9.84 -3.62 14.25
C SER A 210 -9.51 -5.10 13.98
N VAL A 211 -9.41 -5.50 12.71
CA VAL A 211 -9.07 -6.87 12.35
C VAL A 211 -7.65 -7.20 12.81
N TYR A 212 -6.67 -6.32 12.53
CA TYR A 212 -5.29 -6.52 12.99
C TYR A 212 -5.16 -6.50 14.51
N MET A 213 -5.87 -5.61 15.23
CA MET A 213 -5.92 -5.63 16.69
C MET A 213 -6.37 -7.01 17.20
N ASP A 214 -7.49 -7.51 16.67
CA ASP A 214 -8.05 -8.82 17.08
C ASP A 214 -7.08 -9.98 16.80
N ILE A 215 -6.22 -9.87 15.78
CA ILE A 215 -5.18 -10.85 15.47
C ILE A 215 -4.04 -10.75 16.48
N ILE A 216 -3.54 -9.54 16.73
CA ILE A 216 -2.43 -9.28 17.66
C ILE A 216 -2.81 -9.74 19.07
N SER A 217 -4.01 -9.39 19.56
CA SER A 217 -4.48 -9.79 20.89
C SER A 217 -4.57 -11.32 21.03
N ARG A 218 -5.11 -12.02 20.02
CA ARG A 218 -5.16 -13.50 20.02
C ARG A 218 -3.78 -14.15 20.06
N ARG A 219 -2.77 -13.53 19.46
CA ARG A 219 -1.38 -14.03 19.47
C ARG A 219 -0.68 -13.80 20.81
N TRP A 220 -0.97 -12.68 21.46
CA TRP A 220 -0.54 -12.42 22.84
C TRP A 220 -1.11 -13.46 23.82
N GLU A 221 -2.41 -13.76 23.69
CA GLU A 221 -3.08 -14.80 24.50
C GLU A 221 -2.45 -16.18 24.28
N LYS A 222 -2.24 -16.58 23.01
CA LYS A 222 -1.56 -17.85 22.66
C LYS A 222 -0.12 -17.92 23.17
N SER A 223 0.57 -16.79 23.27
CA SER A 223 1.97 -16.72 23.74
C SER A 223 2.09 -16.75 25.27
N GLY A 224 0.97 -16.84 26.01
CA GLY A 224 0.98 -17.20 27.43
C GLY A 224 1.46 -16.12 28.40
N GLY A 225 1.28 -14.83 28.06
CA GLY A 225 1.49 -13.72 29.00
C GLY A 225 2.89 -13.64 29.62
N GLY A 226 3.84 -13.05 28.90
CA GLY A 226 5.01 -12.43 29.53
C GLY A 226 6.36 -13.16 29.44
N GLU A 227 6.43 -14.40 28.98
CA GLU A 227 7.71 -15.03 28.67
C GLU A 227 7.74 -15.50 27.22
N VAL A 228 8.67 -14.92 26.45
CA VAL A 228 8.99 -15.33 25.08
C VAL A 228 9.51 -16.77 25.16
N GLY A 229 8.58 -17.71 25.08
CA GLY A 229 8.81 -19.14 25.06
C GLY A 229 9.68 -19.49 23.86
N ARG A 230 10.97 -19.61 24.14
CA ARG A 230 12.06 -20.07 23.27
C ARG A 230 11.98 -21.59 23.09
N GLY A 231 10.79 -22.09 22.76
CA GLY A 231 10.47 -23.51 22.85
C GLY A 231 9.07 -23.84 22.34
N MET A 232 8.79 -23.52 21.09
CA MET A 232 7.84 -24.25 20.26
C MET A 232 8.28 -24.01 18.82
N GLU A 233 8.51 -25.06 18.06
CA GLU A 233 8.70 -24.96 16.61
C GLU A 233 7.42 -24.35 16.00
N ARG A 234 7.35 -23.02 15.93
CA ARG A 234 6.32 -22.34 15.13
C ARG A 234 6.70 -22.60 13.68
N GLU A 235 5.89 -23.37 12.98
CA GLU A 235 6.14 -23.78 11.59
C GLU A 235 6.19 -22.58 10.61
N GLU A 236 5.66 -21.41 10.96
CA GLU A 236 5.77 -20.18 10.16
C GLU A 236 5.94 -18.97 11.09
N ILE A 237 7.07 -18.25 11.00
CA ILE A 237 7.23 -16.94 11.66
C ILE A 237 6.82 -15.88 10.65
N ASP A 238 5.71 -15.18 10.91
CA ASP A 238 5.23 -14.11 10.05
C ASP A 238 5.64 -12.71 10.54
N MET A 239 5.25 -11.67 9.80
CA MET A 239 5.61 -10.30 10.11
C MET A 239 5.06 -9.83 11.46
N ILE A 240 3.85 -10.25 11.83
CA ILE A 240 3.21 -9.85 13.09
C ILE A 240 4.01 -10.40 14.28
N ASP A 241 4.40 -11.68 14.21
CA ASP A 241 5.23 -12.31 15.24
C ASP A 241 6.58 -11.59 15.38
N ASN A 242 7.21 -11.21 14.26
CA ASN A 242 8.43 -10.42 14.30
C ASN A 242 8.21 -9.03 14.94
N LEU A 243 7.15 -8.31 14.56
CA LEU A 243 6.87 -6.98 15.09
C LEU A 243 6.55 -6.97 16.58
N ILE A 244 5.80 -7.97 17.08
CA ILE A 244 5.48 -8.13 18.51
C ILE A 244 6.76 -8.29 19.35
N THR A 245 7.79 -8.94 18.81
CA THR A 245 9.07 -9.17 19.52
C THR A 245 10.01 -7.96 19.49
N CYS A 246 9.71 -6.94 18.69
CA CYS A 246 10.57 -5.78 18.52
C CYS A 246 10.39 -4.74 19.64
N VAL A 247 11.50 -4.09 20.00
CA VAL A 247 11.56 -3.06 21.04
C VAL A 247 12.32 -1.85 20.50
N TYR A 248 11.80 -0.66 20.76
CA TYR A 248 12.47 0.60 20.45
C TYR A 248 13.76 0.77 21.24
N LYS A 249 14.65 1.64 20.77
CA LYS A 249 15.87 2.01 21.53
C LYS A 249 15.57 2.62 22.89
N SER A 250 14.38 3.19 23.08
CA SER A 250 13.89 3.68 24.38
C SER A 250 13.60 2.57 25.38
N GLY A 251 13.53 1.30 24.94
CA GLY A 251 13.11 0.16 25.75
C GLY A 251 11.60 -0.09 25.71
N GLU A 252 10.82 0.74 25.01
CA GLU A 252 9.38 0.56 24.85
C GLU A 252 9.07 -0.46 23.75
N THR A 253 8.14 -1.37 24.00
CA THR A 253 7.60 -2.28 22.98
C THR A 253 6.76 -1.50 21.97
N ILE A 254 6.60 -2.02 20.76
CA ILE A 254 5.73 -1.37 19.77
C ILE A 254 4.28 -1.50 20.25
N PRO A 255 3.51 -0.38 20.35
CA PRO A 255 2.10 -0.46 20.69
C PRO A 255 1.34 -1.27 19.63
N ASP A 256 0.37 -2.09 20.05
CA ASP A 256 -0.42 -2.92 19.13
C ASP A 256 -0.99 -2.09 17.98
N SER A 257 -1.55 -0.90 18.29
CA SER A 257 -2.08 0.04 17.31
C SER A 257 -1.08 0.41 16.21
N GLU A 258 0.18 0.61 16.59
CA GLU A 258 1.24 0.92 15.66
C GLU A 258 1.63 -0.30 14.81
N ILE A 259 1.62 -1.51 15.39
CA ILE A 259 1.84 -2.77 14.65
C ILE A 259 0.78 -2.94 13.56
N ALA A 260 -0.51 -2.72 13.86
CA ALA A 260 -1.56 -2.82 12.86
C ALA A 260 -1.42 -1.75 11.76
N CYS A 261 -1.08 -0.51 12.10
CA CYS A 261 -0.79 0.54 11.12
C CYS A 261 0.41 0.15 10.23
N MET A 262 1.45 -0.49 10.81
CA MET A 262 2.60 -1.02 10.07
C MET A 262 2.16 -2.12 9.08
N MET A 263 1.29 -3.04 9.50
CA MET A 263 0.76 -4.09 8.63
C MET A 263 -0.03 -3.53 7.45
N ILE A 264 -0.91 -2.56 7.69
CA ILE A 264 -1.63 -1.83 6.63
C ILE A 264 -0.62 -1.16 5.68
N THR A 265 0.40 -0.51 6.22
CA THR A 265 1.40 0.20 5.42
C THR A 265 2.22 -0.71 4.52
N ILE A 266 2.66 -1.87 5.03
CA ILE A 266 3.41 -2.86 4.25
C ILE A 266 2.53 -3.40 3.11
N LEU A 267 1.26 -3.68 3.41
CA LEU A 267 0.29 -4.12 2.40
C LEU A 267 0.07 -3.07 1.31
N MET A 268 -0.15 -1.80 1.68
CA MET A 268 -0.30 -0.70 0.73
C MET A 268 0.95 -0.54 -0.16
N ALA A 269 2.14 -0.58 0.45
CA ALA A 269 3.40 -0.39 -0.26
C ALA A 269 3.70 -1.50 -1.28
N GLY A 270 3.46 -2.75 -0.91
CA GLY A 270 3.72 -3.91 -1.78
C GLY A 270 2.77 -3.99 -2.97
N GLN A 271 1.51 -3.61 -2.76
CA GLN A 271 0.46 -3.77 -3.76
C GLN A 271 0.67 -2.90 -5.01
N HIS A 272 0.79 -1.57 -4.86
CA HIS A 272 0.88 -0.67 -6.02
C HIS A 272 2.12 -0.93 -6.88
N SER A 273 3.25 -1.16 -6.22
CA SER A 273 4.53 -1.39 -6.87
C SER A 273 4.55 -2.74 -7.60
N SER A 274 4.15 -3.82 -6.92
CA SER A 274 4.24 -5.18 -7.47
C SER A 274 3.17 -5.44 -8.52
N SER A 275 1.92 -5.01 -8.32
CA SER A 275 0.84 -5.21 -9.30
C SER A 275 1.08 -4.47 -10.62
N SER A 276 1.62 -3.25 -10.55
CA SER A 276 2.01 -2.49 -11.74
C SER A 276 3.16 -3.18 -12.47
N SER A 277 4.21 -3.57 -11.74
CA SER A 277 5.39 -4.22 -12.32
C SER A 277 5.03 -5.56 -12.98
N SER A 278 4.23 -6.39 -12.32
CA SER A 278 3.78 -7.67 -12.87
C SER A 278 2.86 -7.49 -14.08
N SER A 279 1.99 -6.48 -14.08
CA SER A 279 1.16 -6.15 -15.26
C SER A 279 2.03 -5.82 -16.48
N TRP A 280 3.08 -5.02 -16.29
CA TRP A 280 4.04 -4.70 -17.35
C TRP A 280 4.82 -5.91 -17.82
N ILE A 281 5.29 -6.76 -16.90
CA ILE A 281 5.96 -8.02 -17.24
C ILE A 281 5.05 -8.87 -18.15
N MET A 282 3.79 -9.05 -17.76
CA MET A 282 2.83 -9.85 -18.54
C MET A 282 2.54 -9.25 -19.92
N LEU A 283 2.40 -7.92 -20.02
CA LEU A 283 2.21 -7.24 -21.31
C LEU A 283 3.43 -7.37 -22.22
N HIS A 284 4.63 -7.24 -21.66
CA HIS A 284 5.87 -7.42 -22.42
C HIS A 284 6.04 -8.84 -22.90
N LEU A 285 5.79 -9.83 -22.04
CA LEU A 285 5.77 -11.23 -22.43
C LEU A 285 4.75 -11.46 -23.54
N ALA A 286 3.52 -10.95 -23.42
CA ALA A 286 2.50 -11.06 -24.47
C ALA A 286 2.96 -10.50 -25.83
N SER A 287 3.75 -9.42 -25.84
CA SER A 287 4.32 -8.84 -27.08
C SER A 287 5.53 -9.62 -27.64
N ARG A 288 6.16 -10.48 -26.83
CA ARG A 288 7.38 -11.24 -27.14
C ARG A 288 7.22 -12.72 -26.80
N PRO A 289 6.49 -13.49 -27.63
CA PRO A 289 6.30 -14.93 -27.43
C PRO A 289 7.62 -15.72 -27.46
N ASP A 290 8.63 -15.20 -28.14
CA ASP A 290 9.99 -15.75 -28.16
C ASP A 290 10.61 -15.80 -26.75
N LEU A 291 10.45 -14.74 -25.96
CA LEU A 291 10.92 -14.69 -24.57
C LEU A 291 10.10 -15.59 -23.64
N GLN A 292 8.80 -15.75 -23.90
CA GLN A 292 7.97 -16.68 -23.12
C GLN A 292 8.45 -18.12 -23.27
N GLU A 293 8.74 -18.54 -24.50
CA GLU A 293 9.23 -19.88 -24.80
C GLU A 293 10.65 -20.10 -24.22
N GLU A 294 11.50 -19.09 -24.25
CA GLU A 294 12.83 -19.14 -23.63
C GLU A 294 12.73 -19.31 -22.10
N LEU A 295 11.90 -18.51 -21.42
CA LEU A 295 11.66 -18.63 -19.98
C LEU A 295 11.02 -19.98 -19.61
N TYR A 296 10.12 -20.50 -20.45
CA TYR A 296 9.51 -21.80 -20.20
C TYR A 296 10.52 -22.95 -20.26
N ARG A 297 11.54 -22.85 -21.13
CA ARG A 297 12.62 -23.85 -21.22
C ARG A 297 13.65 -23.76 -20.10
N GLU A 298 13.72 -22.62 -19.41
CA GLU A 298 14.64 -22.43 -18.26
C GLU A 298 14.13 -23.13 -16.99
N GLN A 299 12.80 -23.29 -16.85
CA GLN A 299 12.15 -23.95 -15.71
C GLN A 299 12.45 -25.46 -15.64
#